data_AF-A0A944AEC0-F1
#
_entry.id   AF-A0A944AEC0-F1
#
_cell.length_a   1.000
_cell.length_b   1.000
_cell.length_c   1.000
_cell.angle_alpha   90.00
_cell.angle_beta   90.00
_cell.angle_gamma   90.00
#
_symmetry.space_group_name_H-M   'P 1'
#
loop_
_entity.id
_entity.type
_entity.pdbx_description
1 polymer ?
#
loop_
_entity_poly.entity_id
_entity_poly.type
_entity_poly.pdbx_seq_one_letter_code
_entity_poly.pdbx_strand_id
1 'polypeptide(L)'
;MTTQDFPGKSEAYIESKFGEDFVAMFSSGAAGDQNPLYFQQTFDLRDIRIAEYAKRGEDISNKMPPGGVGLDRNNPEVARLMNEQKQMAESYGQLLGEEVKYVIMMMRRFENNVTINCQRSYVEVPGRKLLNNEGRAGYQGQYEDGDPIQIGLALIMLDDIPVCGVAGEVYNPIAIRLKRESPYARTFMVTVCDGIMPKPSFGGYIPDDESYGMEVFEVLGSRYKQGYAESGIVNGLLDMIHAATH
;
A
#
# COMPACT_ATOMS: atom_id res chain seq x y z
N MET A 1 15.48 -13.21 13.29
CA MET A 1 14.03 -13.05 13.47
C MET A 1 13.60 -11.80 12.73
N THR A 2 13.11 -11.96 11.50
CA THR A 2 12.31 -10.92 10.84
C THR A 2 11.05 -10.76 11.68
N THR A 3 10.83 -9.58 12.24
CA THR A 3 9.55 -9.32 12.89
C THR A 3 8.47 -9.23 11.83
N GLN A 4 7.45 -10.08 11.93
CA GLN A 4 6.20 -9.87 11.20
C GLN A 4 5.72 -8.46 11.54
N ASP A 5 5.37 -7.69 10.52
CA ASP A 5 4.69 -6.42 10.71
C ASP A 5 3.24 -6.68 11.20
N PHE A 6 2.47 -5.63 11.46
CA PHE A 6 1.12 -5.77 12.00
C PHE A 6 0.20 -6.75 11.23
N PRO A 7 0.29 -6.93 9.89
CA PRO A 7 -0.53 -7.92 9.18
C PRO A 7 -0.23 -9.36 9.62
N GLY A 8 1.05 -9.75 9.62
CA GLY A 8 1.44 -11.10 10.03
C GLY A 8 1.16 -11.36 11.52
N LYS A 9 1.30 -10.32 12.35
CA LYS A 9 0.87 -10.39 13.76
C LYS A 9 -0.63 -10.61 13.89
N SER A 10 -1.45 -9.95 13.07
CA SER A 10 -2.91 -10.15 13.03
C SER A 10 -3.26 -11.56 12.56
N GLU A 11 -2.67 -12.02 11.47
CA GLU A 11 -2.91 -13.36 10.90
C GLU A 11 -2.60 -14.45 11.93
N ALA A 12 -1.39 -14.45 12.50
CA ALA A 12 -0.98 -15.41 13.53
C ALA A 12 -1.90 -15.36 14.77
N TYR A 13 -2.33 -14.16 15.16
CA TYR A 13 -3.24 -13.98 16.29
C TYR A 13 -4.64 -14.54 16.01
N ILE A 14 -5.17 -14.38 14.78
CA ILE A 14 -6.44 -14.96 14.35
C ILE A 14 -6.33 -16.49 14.30
N GLU A 15 -5.34 -17.02 13.58
CA GLU A 15 -5.14 -18.45 13.35
C GLU A 15 -4.96 -19.23 14.65
N SER A 16 -4.29 -18.63 15.65
CA SER A 16 -4.13 -19.24 16.98
C SER A 16 -5.45 -19.64 17.66
N LYS A 17 -6.58 -19.02 17.30
CA LYS A 17 -7.91 -19.35 17.83
C LYS A 17 -8.59 -20.48 17.05
N PHE A 18 -8.34 -20.60 15.74
CA PHE A 18 -9.13 -21.45 14.84
C PHE A 18 -8.42 -22.73 14.40
N GLY A 19 -7.11 -22.85 14.62
CA GLY A 19 -6.34 -24.08 14.37
C GLY A 19 -5.78 -24.18 12.96
N GLU A 20 -5.22 -25.35 12.63
CA GLU A 20 -4.42 -25.57 11.40
C GLU A 20 -5.24 -25.57 10.10
N ASP A 21 -6.55 -25.80 10.17
CA ASP A 21 -7.45 -25.81 9.01
C ASP A 21 -7.97 -24.40 8.64
N PHE A 22 -7.51 -23.36 9.35
CA PHE A 22 -7.90 -21.97 9.13
C PHE A 22 -6.70 -21.15 8.64
N VAL A 23 -6.90 -20.39 7.57
CA VAL A 23 -5.89 -19.46 7.04
C VAL A 23 -6.45 -18.05 7.10
N ALA A 24 -5.77 -17.17 7.82
CA ALA A 24 -6.04 -15.74 7.78
C ALA A 24 -5.29 -15.13 6.59
N MET A 25 -5.98 -14.36 5.76
CA MET A 25 -5.37 -13.63 4.64
C MET A 25 -5.50 -12.13 4.89
N PHE A 26 -4.39 -11.42 4.85
CA PHE A 26 -4.38 -9.97 4.82
C PHE A 26 -4.26 -9.43 3.39
N SER A 27 -4.97 -8.33 3.12
CA SER A 27 -4.84 -7.57 1.89
C SER A 27 -4.85 -6.07 2.21
N SER A 28 -4.07 -5.28 1.47
CA SER A 28 -3.96 -3.84 1.69
C SER A 28 -4.94 -3.08 0.82
N GLY A 29 -5.68 -2.14 1.42
CA GLY A 29 -6.46 -1.15 0.68
C GLY A 29 -5.59 -0.09 -0.01
N ALA A 30 -6.22 0.90 -0.62
CA ALA A 30 -5.52 2.09 -1.12
C ALA A 30 -5.08 2.96 0.06
N ALA A 31 -3.77 3.05 0.23
CA ALA A 31 -3.13 3.74 1.35
C ALA A 31 -1.81 4.42 0.93
N GLY A 32 -1.61 4.64 -0.38
CA GLY A 32 -0.39 5.26 -0.90
C GLY A 32 -0.15 6.69 -0.40
N ASP A 33 -1.19 7.34 0.11
CA ASP A 33 -1.18 8.69 0.71
C ASP A 33 -1.25 8.66 2.25
N GLN A 34 -1.16 7.48 2.87
CA GLN A 34 -1.33 7.31 4.31
C GLN A 34 0.01 7.07 5.00
N ASN A 35 0.21 7.75 6.13
CA ASN A 35 1.35 7.53 7.02
C ASN A 35 0.83 7.30 8.44
N PRO A 36 1.34 6.29 9.19
CA PRO A 36 0.88 6.04 10.55
C PRO A 36 1.08 7.25 11.47
N LEU A 37 0.04 7.60 12.23
CA LEU A 37 0.11 8.68 13.22
C LEU A 37 0.98 8.29 14.43
N TYR A 38 0.89 7.04 14.86
CA TYR A 38 1.52 6.54 16.09
C TYR A 38 2.74 5.68 15.74
N PHE A 39 3.85 6.36 15.47
CA PHE A 39 5.10 5.74 14.98
C PHE A 39 6.36 6.54 15.38
N GLN A 40 6.31 7.26 16.51
CA GLN A 40 7.37 8.16 16.98
C GLN A 40 8.75 7.49 17.05
N GLN A 41 8.80 6.25 17.51
CA GLN A 41 10.02 5.47 17.64
C GLN A 41 10.84 5.40 16.33
N THR A 42 10.19 5.54 15.17
CA THR A 42 10.88 5.54 13.88
C THR A 42 11.43 6.89 13.52
N PHE A 43 10.76 7.98 13.91
CA PHE A 43 11.33 9.31 13.81
C PHE A 43 12.58 9.42 14.69
N ASP A 44 12.53 8.87 15.91
CA ASP A 44 13.68 8.85 16.81
C ASP A 44 14.85 8.03 16.24
N LEU A 45 14.57 6.85 15.66
CA LEU A 45 15.58 6.05 14.94
C LEU A 45 16.15 6.79 13.72
N ARG A 46 15.29 7.54 13.00
CA ARG A 46 15.71 8.39 11.88
C ARG A 46 16.64 9.49 12.35
N ASP A 47 16.36 10.15 13.47
CA ASP A 47 17.18 11.23 13.99
C ASP A 47 18.56 10.73 14.44
N ILE A 48 18.62 9.57 15.11
CA ILE A 48 19.88 8.90 15.44
C ILE A 48 20.70 8.64 14.17
N ARG A 49 20.05 8.13 13.12
CA ARG A 49 20.70 7.82 11.85
C ARG A 49 21.22 9.08 11.15
N ILE A 50 20.43 10.15 11.09
CA ILE A 50 20.85 11.44 10.53
C ILE A 50 22.07 11.97 11.27
N ALA A 51 22.03 11.96 12.62
CA ALA A 51 23.13 12.45 13.44
C ALA A 51 24.42 11.61 13.28
N GLU A 52 24.30 10.31 13.03
CA GLU A 52 25.45 9.42 12.77
C GLU A 52 26.12 9.72 11.42
N TYR A 53 25.33 9.84 10.34
CA TYR A 53 25.84 10.25 9.03
C TYR A 53 26.45 11.65 9.04
N ALA A 54 25.85 12.58 9.78
CA ALA A 54 26.37 13.93 9.92
C ALA A 54 27.80 13.96 10.52
N LYS A 55 28.15 13.01 11.41
CA LYS A 55 29.53 12.87 11.94
C LYS A 55 30.55 12.50 10.86
N ARG A 56 30.09 11.90 9.75
CA ARG A 56 30.89 11.56 8.57
C ARG A 56 30.86 12.66 7.49
N GLY A 57 30.18 13.77 7.76
CA GLY A 57 30.00 14.87 6.80
C GLY A 57 28.94 14.59 5.73
N GLU A 58 28.08 13.58 5.94
CA GLU A 58 27.02 13.20 5.01
C GLU A 58 25.66 13.69 5.53
N ASP A 59 24.90 14.43 4.71
CA ASP A 59 23.51 14.80 5.02
C ASP A 59 22.53 13.87 4.29
N ILE A 60 21.79 13.09 5.09
CA ILE A 60 20.77 12.15 4.61
C ILE A 60 19.35 12.56 5.01
N SER A 61 19.16 13.75 5.58
CA SER A 61 17.87 14.23 6.09
C SER A 61 16.76 14.15 5.04
N ASN A 62 17.07 14.46 3.78
CA ASN A 62 16.17 14.38 2.63
C ASN A 62 16.48 13.25 1.64
N LYS A 63 17.50 12.41 1.92
CA LYS A 63 17.93 11.27 1.08
C LYS A 63 18.26 10.06 1.93
N MET A 64 17.26 9.59 2.66
CA MET A 64 17.41 8.45 3.57
C MET A 64 17.88 7.20 2.80
N PRO A 65 18.96 6.52 3.22
CA PRO A 65 19.36 5.27 2.59
C PRO A 65 18.34 4.15 2.89
N PRO A 66 18.39 3.02 2.16
CA PRO A 66 17.48 1.89 2.37
C PRO A 66 17.41 1.45 3.84
N GLY A 67 16.26 0.88 4.22
CA GLY A 67 16.03 0.39 5.58
C GLY A 67 17.09 -0.63 6.02
N GLY A 68 17.49 -0.56 7.29
CA GLY A 68 18.44 -1.51 7.89
C GLY A 68 19.93 -1.18 7.73
N VAL A 69 20.29 -0.09 7.03
CA VAL A 69 21.68 0.39 6.89
C VAL A 69 21.95 1.52 7.89
N GLY A 70 23.11 1.57 8.54
CA GLY A 70 23.53 2.75 9.32
C GLY A 70 22.87 2.94 10.69
N LEU A 71 22.46 1.84 11.35
CA LEU A 71 22.04 1.84 12.75
C LEU A 71 22.86 0.80 13.52
N ASP A 72 23.55 1.24 14.58
CA ASP A 72 24.22 0.32 15.51
C ASP A 72 23.19 -0.35 16.41
N ARG A 73 22.89 -1.61 16.12
CA ARG A 73 21.91 -2.41 16.87
C ARG A 73 22.39 -2.79 18.27
N ASN A 74 23.68 -2.62 18.57
CA ASN A 74 24.21 -2.86 19.92
C ASN A 74 24.06 -1.62 20.81
N ASN A 75 23.73 -0.45 20.25
CA ASN A 75 23.41 0.72 21.03
C ASN A 75 22.12 0.46 21.83
N PRO A 76 22.14 0.59 23.18
CA PRO A 76 20.97 0.31 24.02
C PRO A 76 19.73 1.10 23.64
N GLU A 77 19.88 2.34 23.20
CA GLU A 77 18.78 3.21 22.80
C GLU A 77 18.17 2.77 21.47
N VAL A 78 19.01 2.44 20.50
CA VAL A 78 18.55 1.87 19.22
C VAL A 78 17.81 0.56 19.46
N ALA A 79 18.35 -0.31 20.32
CA ALA A 79 17.70 -1.56 20.68
C ALA A 79 16.33 -1.34 21.36
N ARG A 80 16.22 -0.36 22.27
CA ARG A 80 14.96 0.02 22.91
C ARG A 80 13.93 0.49 21.89
N LEU A 81 14.28 1.44 21.02
CA LEU A 81 13.38 1.98 19.98
C LEU A 81 12.95 0.91 18.97
N MET A 82 13.87 0.06 18.53
CA MET A 82 13.53 -1.08 17.68
C MET A 82 12.61 -2.07 18.39
N ASN A 83 12.73 -2.24 19.71
CA ASN A 83 11.80 -3.07 20.47
C ASN A 83 10.41 -2.42 20.57
N GLU A 84 10.33 -1.10 20.75
CA GLU A 84 9.07 -0.36 20.73
C GLU A 84 8.37 -0.45 19.36
N GLN A 85 9.11 -0.39 18.26
CA GLN A 85 8.53 -0.66 16.92
C GLN A 85 7.83 -2.02 16.86
N LYS A 86 8.44 -3.05 17.43
CA LYS A 86 7.87 -4.40 17.46
C LYS A 86 6.63 -4.47 18.34
N GLN A 87 6.65 -3.81 19.50
CA GLN A 87 5.51 -3.75 20.41
C GLN A 87 4.32 -3.02 19.76
N MET A 88 4.57 -1.96 19.01
CA MET A 88 3.53 -1.27 18.25
C MET A 88 2.93 -2.15 17.14
N ALA A 89 3.77 -2.83 16.36
CA ALA A 89 3.30 -3.78 15.34
C ALA A 89 2.46 -4.91 15.94
N GLU A 90 2.86 -5.43 17.11
CA GLU A 90 2.09 -6.44 17.84
C GLU A 90 0.75 -5.91 18.35
N SER A 91 0.75 -4.70 18.92
CA SER A 91 -0.48 -4.04 19.40
C SER A 91 -1.48 -3.82 18.26
N TYR A 92 -1.03 -3.31 17.12
CA TYR A 92 -1.89 -3.14 15.94
C TYR A 92 -2.41 -4.47 15.40
N GLY A 93 -1.55 -5.48 15.31
CA GLY A 93 -1.95 -6.80 14.85
C GLY A 93 -2.99 -7.44 15.76
N GLN A 94 -2.82 -7.34 17.08
CA GLN A 94 -3.78 -7.88 18.05
C GLN A 94 -5.12 -7.13 18.01
N LEU A 95 -5.11 -5.80 17.96
CA LEU A 95 -6.33 -4.99 17.86
C LEU A 95 -7.12 -5.32 16.58
N LEU A 96 -6.43 -5.38 15.44
CA LEU A 96 -7.05 -5.78 14.17
C LEU A 96 -7.60 -7.21 14.24
N GLY A 97 -6.82 -8.14 14.77
CA GLY A 97 -7.22 -9.54 14.89
C GLY A 97 -8.41 -9.75 15.84
N GLU A 98 -8.54 -8.98 16.92
CA GLU A 98 -9.72 -9.00 17.78
C GLU A 98 -10.97 -8.51 17.05
N GLU A 99 -10.88 -7.44 16.25
CA GLU A 99 -12.01 -6.97 15.44
C GLU A 99 -12.45 -8.04 14.43
N VAL A 100 -11.50 -8.71 13.76
CA VAL A 100 -11.82 -9.81 12.85
C VAL A 100 -12.50 -10.98 13.59
N LYS A 101 -11.96 -11.39 14.75
CA LYS A 101 -12.57 -12.43 15.58
C LYS A 101 -13.98 -12.04 16.05
N TYR A 102 -14.19 -10.76 16.39
CA TYR A 102 -15.48 -10.23 16.77
C TYR A 102 -16.49 -10.31 15.61
N VAL A 103 -16.09 -9.88 14.40
CA VAL A 103 -16.93 -10.01 13.20
C VAL A 103 -17.29 -11.48 12.94
N ILE A 104 -16.31 -12.41 12.98
CA ILE A 104 -16.56 -13.85 12.82
C ILE A 104 -17.57 -14.35 13.87
N MET A 105 -17.42 -13.93 15.13
CA MET A 105 -18.36 -14.30 16.21
C MET A 105 -19.76 -13.75 16.02
N MET A 106 -19.93 -12.66 15.25
CA MET A 106 -21.22 -12.04 14.94
C MET A 106 -21.87 -12.59 13.67
N MET A 107 -21.15 -13.34 12.85
CA MET A 107 -21.71 -14.01 11.68
C MET A 107 -22.80 -15.01 12.10
N ARG A 108 -23.96 -14.94 11.45
CA ARG A 108 -25.13 -15.82 11.71
C ARG A 108 -25.59 -16.58 10.48
N ARG A 109 -25.32 -16.04 9.31
CA ARG A 109 -25.74 -16.58 8.01
C ARG A 109 -24.48 -16.83 7.20
N PHE A 110 -24.28 -18.08 6.83
CA PHE A 110 -23.19 -18.53 6.00
C PHE A 110 -23.76 -18.95 4.66
N GLU A 111 -23.12 -18.51 3.58
CA GLU A 111 -23.44 -18.95 2.23
C GLU A 111 -22.44 -20.04 1.81
N ASN A 112 -22.96 -21.18 1.37
CA ASN A 112 -22.15 -22.33 0.95
C ASN A 112 -22.20 -22.54 -0.57
N ASN A 113 -22.92 -21.68 -1.30
CA ASN A 113 -23.02 -21.69 -2.74
C ASN A 113 -22.74 -20.28 -3.26
N VAL A 114 -21.45 -19.97 -3.41
CA VAL A 114 -20.95 -18.66 -3.84
C VAL A 114 -20.43 -18.80 -5.26
N THR A 115 -20.82 -17.88 -6.14
CA THR A 115 -20.25 -17.78 -7.49
C THR A 115 -18.95 -17.00 -7.43
N ILE A 116 -17.90 -17.56 -8.04
CA ILE A 116 -16.60 -16.89 -8.16
C ILE A 116 -16.32 -16.65 -9.64
N ASN A 117 -16.14 -15.38 -10.01
CA ASN A 117 -15.65 -14.99 -11.33
C ASN A 117 -14.35 -14.19 -11.16
N CYS A 118 -13.34 -14.51 -11.96
CA CYS A 118 -12.04 -13.88 -11.88
C CYS A 118 -11.68 -13.28 -13.24
N GLN A 119 -11.21 -12.04 -13.24
CA GLN A 119 -10.71 -11.38 -14.43
C GLN A 119 -9.38 -10.70 -14.15
N ARG A 120 -8.56 -10.56 -15.20
CA ARG A 120 -7.33 -9.79 -15.19
C ARG A 120 -7.25 -8.97 -16.46
N SER A 121 -6.82 -7.72 -16.33
CA SER A 121 -6.64 -6.80 -17.44
C SER A 121 -5.46 -5.87 -17.19
N TYR A 122 -5.16 -5.02 -18.15
CA TYR A 122 -4.15 -3.98 -18.05
C TYR A 122 -4.70 -2.69 -18.65
N VAL A 123 -4.32 -1.57 -18.06
CA VAL A 123 -4.51 -0.24 -18.65
C VAL A 123 -3.15 0.40 -18.92
N GLU A 124 -2.95 0.89 -20.13
CA GLU A 124 -1.73 1.60 -20.50
C GLU A 124 -1.98 3.11 -20.41
N VAL A 125 -1.10 3.81 -19.69
CA VAL A 125 -1.20 5.25 -19.47
C VAL A 125 0.12 5.95 -19.76
N PRO A 126 0.11 7.23 -20.16
CA PRO A 126 1.33 8.00 -20.35
C PRO A 126 2.17 8.10 -19.08
N GLY A 127 3.48 7.89 -19.22
CA GLY A 127 4.44 8.03 -18.13
C GLY A 127 5.15 9.39 -18.10
N ARG A 128 5.81 9.67 -16.99
CA ARG A 128 6.72 10.80 -16.77
C ARG A 128 7.98 10.36 -16.03
N LYS A 129 9.03 11.16 -16.14
CA LYS A 129 10.31 10.91 -15.47
C LYS A 129 10.80 12.18 -14.77
N LEU A 130 11.14 12.04 -13.48
CA LEU A 130 11.71 13.12 -12.66
C LEU A 130 13.16 13.42 -13.10
N LEU A 131 13.49 14.71 -13.24
CA LEU A 131 14.78 15.20 -13.74
C LEU A 131 15.73 15.64 -12.64
N ASN A 132 15.24 16.39 -11.65
CA ASN A 132 16.09 17.09 -10.69
C ASN A 132 16.41 16.28 -9.42
N ASN A 133 15.61 15.26 -9.06
CA ASN A 133 15.83 14.30 -7.95
C ASN A 133 16.62 14.86 -6.74
N GLU A 134 16.15 15.99 -6.21
CA GLU A 134 16.87 16.77 -5.18
C GLU A 134 16.68 16.19 -3.78
N GLY A 135 15.75 15.25 -3.61
CA GLY A 135 15.45 14.61 -2.33
C GLY A 135 14.14 13.83 -2.36
N ARG A 136 13.59 13.56 -1.19
CA ARG A 136 12.30 12.89 -1.01
C ARG A 136 11.13 13.87 -0.84
N ALA A 137 11.34 15.11 -0.43
CA ALA A 137 10.27 16.09 -0.27
C ALA A 137 10.81 17.54 -0.27
N GLY A 138 9.89 18.51 -0.36
CA GLY A 138 10.15 19.94 -0.15
C GLY A 138 10.87 20.65 -1.29
N TYR A 139 10.71 20.16 -2.52
CA TYR A 139 11.19 20.82 -3.72
C TYR A 139 10.21 20.60 -4.88
N GLN A 140 10.18 21.55 -5.80
CA GLN A 140 9.37 21.45 -7.00
C GLN A 140 9.99 20.44 -7.98
N GLY A 141 9.24 19.38 -8.30
CA GLY A 141 9.66 18.38 -9.26
C GLY A 141 9.68 18.91 -10.69
N GLN A 142 10.75 18.60 -11.43
CA GLN A 142 10.86 18.85 -12.87
C GLN A 142 10.75 17.53 -13.62
N TYR A 143 9.90 17.48 -14.65
CA TYR A 143 9.57 16.23 -15.33
C TYR A 143 9.73 16.33 -16.85
N GLU A 144 10.13 15.23 -17.47
CA GLU A 144 10.01 14.98 -18.90
C GLU A 144 9.00 13.86 -19.16
N ASP A 145 8.58 13.74 -20.41
CA ASP A 145 7.78 12.61 -20.89
C ASP A 145 8.56 11.30 -20.73
N GLY A 146 7.92 10.30 -20.13
CA GLY A 146 8.47 8.96 -19.97
C GLY A 146 7.73 7.95 -20.84
N ASP A 147 8.28 6.72 -20.92
CA ASP A 147 7.62 5.61 -21.60
C ASP A 147 6.22 5.34 -21.00
N PRO A 148 5.25 4.89 -21.82
CA PRO A 148 3.96 4.42 -21.32
C PRO A 148 4.12 3.35 -20.24
N ILE A 149 3.20 3.35 -19.28
CA ILE A 149 3.22 2.43 -18.14
C ILE A 149 1.93 1.62 -18.16
N GLN A 150 2.08 0.30 -18.07
CA GLN A 150 0.97 -0.61 -17.88
C GLN A 150 0.68 -0.77 -16.38
N ILE A 151 -0.60 -0.60 -16.01
CA ILE A 151 -1.11 -0.86 -14.68
C ILE A 151 -1.93 -2.15 -14.75
N GLY A 152 -1.50 -3.17 -14.00
CA GLY A 152 -2.24 -4.42 -13.86
C GLY A 152 -3.51 -4.22 -13.03
N LEU A 153 -4.63 -4.72 -13.53
CA LEU A 153 -5.93 -4.73 -12.87
C LEU A 153 -6.39 -6.19 -12.68
N ALA A 154 -7.01 -6.47 -11.54
CA ALA A 154 -7.60 -7.76 -11.25
C ALA A 154 -9.01 -7.58 -10.66
N LEU A 155 -9.87 -8.57 -10.88
CA LEU A 155 -11.17 -8.65 -10.23
C LEU A 155 -11.36 -10.08 -9.73
N ILE A 156 -11.75 -10.21 -8.47
CA ILE A 156 -12.43 -11.39 -7.95
C ILE A 156 -13.84 -10.95 -7.58
N MET A 157 -14.82 -11.46 -8.31
CA MET A 157 -16.23 -11.26 -8.03
C MET A 157 -16.72 -12.43 -7.17
N LEU A 158 -17.15 -12.13 -5.95
CA LEU A 158 -17.80 -13.09 -5.05
C LEU A 158 -19.29 -12.73 -4.97
N ASP A 159 -20.12 -13.39 -5.77
CA ASP A 159 -21.52 -13.02 -6.02
C ASP A 159 -21.69 -11.53 -6.39
N ASP A 160 -22.00 -10.67 -5.42
CA ASP A 160 -22.22 -9.23 -5.54
C ASP A 160 -21.18 -8.40 -4.76
N ILE A 161 -20.02 -9.00 -4.46
CA ILE A 161 -18.87 -8.40 -3.79
C ILE A 161 -17.67 -8.33 -4.76
N PRO A 162 -17.42 -7.16 -5.38
CA PRO A 162 -16.22 -6.97 -6.18
C PRO A 162 -14.99 -6.74 -5.30
N VAL A 163 -13.99 -7.60 -5.45
CA VAL A 163 -12.64 -7.39 -4.90
C VAL A 163 -11.73 -6.97 -6.06
N CYS A 164 -11.45 -5.67 -6.16
CA CYS A 164 -10.75 -5.05 -7.27
C CYS A 164 -9.26 -4.86 -6.94
N GLY A 165 -8.37 -5.62 -7.58
CA GLY A 165 -6.93 -5.53 -7.42
C GLY A 165 -6.28 -4.50 -8.36
N VAL A 166 -5.30 -3.76 -7.85
CA VAL A 166 -4.48 -2.80 -8.62
C VAL A 166 -2.99 -3.01 -8.33
N ALA A 167 -2.18 -3.08 -9.38
CA ALA A 167 -0.73 -3.19 -9.29
C ALA A 167 -0.07 -1.81 -9.06
N GLY A 168 0.00 -1.40 -7.79
CA GLY A 168 0.71 -0.17 -7.37
C GLY A 168 0.28 0.31 -5.99
N GLU A 169 0.93 1.36 -5.50
CA GLU A 169 0.64 2.02 -4.23
C GLU A 169 -0.37 3.16 -4.48
N VAL A 170 -1.65 2.80 -4.54
CA VAL A 170 -2.74 3.69 -4.96
C VAL A 170 -3.16 4.62 -3.82
N TYR A 171 -3.38 5.89 -4.14
CA TYR A 171 -3.95 6.89 -3.24
C TYR A 171 -5.40 6.58 -2.88
N ASN A 172 -5.77 6.81 -1.62
CA ASN A 172 -7.10 6.51 -1.09
C ASN A 172 -8.27 7.19 -1.84
N PRO A 173 -8.19 8.46 -2.30
CA PRO A 173 -9.24 9.08 -3.11
C PRO A 173 -9.67 8.27 -4.35
N ILE A 174 -8.74 7.55 -4.99
CA ILE A 174 -9.05 6.69 -6.15
C ILE A 174 -9.95 5.52 -5.72
N ALA A 175 -9.69 4.91 -4.57
CA ALA A 175 -10.56 3.86 -4.03
C ALA A 175 -11.91 4.39 -3.57
N ILE A 176 -11.97 5.61 -3.01
CA ILE A 176 -13.23 6.28 -2.68
C ILE A 176 -14.06 6.49 -3.94
N ARG A 177 -13.43 6.96 -5.03
CA ARG A 177 -14.08 7.14 -6.33
C ARG A 177 -14.63 5.82 -6.87
N LEU A 178 -13.83 4.76 -6.90
CA LEU A 178 -14.29 3.43 -7.33
C LEU A 178 -15.52 2.97 -6.52
N LYS A 179 -15.49 3.08 -5.19
CA LYS A 179 -16.60 2.69 -4.32
C LYS A 179 -17.87 3.49 -4.58
N ARG A 180 -17.74 4.79 -4.89
CA ARG A 180 -18.85 5.68 -5.20
C ARG A 180 -19.50 5.34 -6.55
N GLU A 181 -18.68 4.97 -7.54
CA GLU A 181 -19.13 4.72 -8.92
C GLU A 181 -19.52 3.26 -9.17
N SER A 182 -19.11 2.34 -8.30
CA SER A 182 -19.48 0.93 -8.38
C SER A 182 -21.00 0.72 -8.20
N PRO A 183 -21.62 -0.18 -9.00
CA PRO A 183 -23.00 -0.58 -8.79
C PRO A 183 -23.20 -1.46 -7.53
N TYR A 184 -22.11 -1.91 -6.90
CA TYR A 184 -22.14 -2.80 -5.74
C TYR A 184 -21.74 -2.07 -4.46
N ALA A 185 -22.59 -2.16 -3.42
CA ALA A 185 -22.34 -1.53 -2.12
C ALA A 185 -21.12 -2.11 -1.37
N ARG A 186 -20.68 -3.32 -1.75
CA ARG A 186 -19.59 -4.06 -1.10
C ARG A 186 -18.31 -4.10 -1.95
N THR A 187 -18.02 -3.05 -2.70
CA THR A 187 -16.79 -2.98 -3.50
C THR A 187 -15.57 -2.67 -2.65
N PHE A 188 -14.52 -3.46 -2.84
CA PHE A 188 -13.21 -3.31 -2.22
C PHE A 188 -12.16 -3.01 -3.28
N MET A 189 -11.20 -2.14 -2.94
CA MET A 189 -9.95 -2.04 -3.69
C MET A 189 -8.84 -2.69 -2.87
N VAL A 190 -8.07 -3.56 -3.50
CA VAL A 190 -6.84 -4.15 -2.99
C VAL A 190 -5.68 -3.63 -3.84
N THR A 191 -4.60 -3.21 -3.20
CA THR A 191 -3.45 -2.60 -3.87
C THR A 191 -2.20 -3.45 -3.72
N VAL A 192 -1.10 -3.03 -4.34
CA VAL A 192 0.16 -3.79 -4.39
C VAL A 192 -0.08 -5.23 -4.88
N CYS A 193 -1.07 -5.40 -5.76
CA CYS A 193 -1.45 -6.67 -6.33
C CYS A 193 -0.54 -7.06 -7.50
N ASP A 194 -0.56 -8.34 -7.87
CA ASP A 194 0.03 -8.85 -9.11
C ASP A 194 1.58 -8.78 -9.21
N GLY A 195 2.26 -8.62 -8.06
CA GLY A 195 3.70 -8.73 -7.94
C GLY A 195 4.49 -7.70 -8.75
N ILE A 196 5.82 -7.88 -8.80
CA ILE A 196 6.72 -7.01 -9.56
C ILE A 196 6.39 -7.17 -11.06
N MET A 197 5.63 -6.24 -11.61
CA MET A 197 5.56 -5.96 -13.05
C MET A 197 6.99 -6.04 -13.64
N PRO A 198 7.18 -6.62 -14.83
CA PRO A 198 8.51 -6.76 -15.42
C PRO A 198 9.24 -5.42 -15.39
N LYS A 199 10.47 -5.44 -14.85
CA LYS A 199 11.31 -4.23 -14.80
C LYS A 199 11.36 -3.61 -16.20
N PRO A 200 11.23 -2.27 -16.28
CA PRO A 200 11.43 -1.32 -15.18
C PRO A 200 10.17 -0.98 -14.36
N SER A 201 9.04 -1.65 -14.57
CA SER A 201 7.71 -1.11 -14.26
C SER A 201 7.17 -1.41 -12.86
N PHE A 202 7.95 -1.27 -11.78
CA PHE A 202 7.31 -1.19 -10.46
C PHE A 202 6.36 0.01 -10.46
N GLY A 203 5.07 -0.22 -10.21
CA GLY A 203 4.03 0.80 -10.31
C GLY A 203 4.28 1.98 -9.35
N GLY A 204 4.90 1.73 -8.19
CA GLY A 204 5.18 2.78 -7.21
C GLY A 204 3.90 3.51 -6.81
N TYR A 205 4.04 4.75 -6.36
CA TYR A 205 2.90 5.57 -5.96
C TYR A 205 2.08 6.05 -7.16
N ILE A 206 0.76 5.86 -7.06
CA ILE A 206 -0.24 6.34 -8.00
C ILE A 206 -1.11 7.39 -7.28
N PRO A 207 -0.75 8.68 -7.39
CA PRO A 207 -1.59 9.78 -6.89
C PRO A 207 -2.89 9.89 -7.66
N ASP A 208 -3.94 10.37 -6.99
CA ASP A 208 -5.12 10.91 -7.67
C ASP A 208 -4.77 12.19 -8.44
N ASP A 209 -5.65 12.59 -9.36
CA ASP A 209 -5.37 13.71 -10.26
C ASP A 209 -5.20 15.05 -9.53
N GLU A 210 -5.81 15.24 -8.36
CA GLU A 210 -5.73 16.50 -7.59
C GLU A 210 -4.44 16.60 -6.76
N SER A 211 -3.82 15.47 -6.39
CA SER A 211 -2.60 15.44 -5.58
C SER A 211 -1.32 15.86 -6.33
N TYR A 212 -1.36 15.99 -7.66
CA TYR A 212 -0.20 16.42 -8.43
C TYR A 212 0.20 17.86 -8.12
N GLY A 213 1.50 18.10 -7.98
CA GLY A 213 2.07 19.38 -7.57
C GLY A 213 2.43 19.44 -6.08
N MET A 214 1.99 18.46 -5.28
CA MET A 214 2.49 18.30 -3.91
C MET A 214 3.97 17.90 -3.91
N GLU A 215 4.76 18.55 -3.05
CA GLU A 215 6.21 18.33 -2.94
C GLU A 215 6.54 17.22 -1.93
N VAL A 216 5.85 16.09 -2.05
CA VAL A 216 5.99 14.90 -1.19
C VAL A 216 6.55 13.71 -1.97
N PHE A 217 7.09 12.73 -1.26
CA PHE A 217 7.86 11.61 -1.82
C PHE A 217 7.09 10.82 -2.88
N GLU A 218 5.83 10.58 -2.60
CA GLU A 218 4.92 9.78 -3.38
C GLU A 218 4.64 10.45 -4.74
N VAL A 219 4.32 11.74 -4.73
CA VAL A 219 4.04 12.53 -5.93
C VAL A 219 5.34 12.79 -6.70
N LEU A 220 6.43 13.13 -6.01
CA LEU A 220 7.73 13.36 -6.64
C LEU A 220 8.23 12.11 -7.36
N GLY A 221 8.11 10.95 -6.72
CA GLY A 221 8.50 9.65 -7.26
C GLY A 221 7.51 9.03 -8.25
N SER A 222 6.28 9.55 -8.36
CA SER A 222 5.27 8.98 -9.24
C SER A 222 5.65 9.12 -10.71
N ARG A 223 5.55 8.00 -11.42
CA ARG A 223 5.91 7.88 -12.84
C ARG A 223 4.73 8.09 -13.79
N TYR A 224 3.53 8.32 -13.27
CA TYR A 224 2.34 8.51 -14.10
C TYR A 224 2.15 9.99 -14.44
N LYS A 225 1.65 10.30 -15.63
CA LYS A 225 1.17 11.66 -15.91
C LYS A 225 -0.17 11.90 -15.21
N GLN A 226 -0.34 13.12 -14.72
CA GLN A 226 -1.60 13.63 -14.17
C GLN A 226 -2.72 13.49 -15.21
N GLY A 227 -3.91 13.07 -14.79
CA GLY A 227 -5.11 12.99 -15.63
C GLY A 227 -5.38 11.63 -16.28
N TYR A 228 -4.55 10.62 -16.03
CA TYR A 228 -4.62 9.34 -16.75
C TYR A 228 -4.82 8.12 -15.83
N ALA A 229 -3.98 7.95 -14.81
CA ALA A 229 -3.96 6.73 -14.01
C ALA A 229 -5.25 6.53 -13.20
N GLU A 230 -5.76 7.58 -12.56
CA GLU A 230 -6.99 7.50 -11.76
C GLU A 230 -8.17 7.00 -12.60
N SER A 231 -8.47 7.68 -13.71
CA SER A 231 -9.58 7.30 -14.58
C SER A 231 -9.36 5.95 -15.27
N GLY A 232 -8.11 5.63 -15.65
CA GLY A 232 -7.78 4.32 -16.21
C GLY A 232 -8.07 3.18 -15.23
N ILE A 233 -7.68 3.34 -13.96
CA ILE A 233 -7.94 2.36 -12.91
C ILE A 233 -9.45 2.23 -12.64
N VAL A 234 -10.14 3.34 -12.39
CA VAL A 234 -11.55 3.31 -12.00
C VAL A 234 -12.40 2.74 -13.12
N ASN A 235 -12.27 3.27 -14.35
CA ASN A 235 -13.09 2.81 -15.47
C ASN A 235 -12.76 1.36 -15.83
N GLY A 236 -11.47 0.98 -15.85
CA GLY A 236 -11.06 -0.38 -16.16
C GLY A 236 -11.63 -1.42 -15.17
N LEU A 237 -11.69 -1.08 -13.88
CA LEU A 237 -12.30 -1.95 -12.86
C LEU A 237 -13.82 -2.00 -12.99
N LEU A 238 -14.49 -0.88 -13.28
CA LEU A 238 -15.94 -0.85 -13.52
C LEU A 238 -16.33 -1.68 -14.75
N ASP A 239 -15.54 -1.62 -15.82
CA ASP A 239 -15.74 -2.43 -17.02
C ASP A 239 -15.60 -3.93 -16.72
N MET A 240 -14.61 -4.31 -15.91
CA MET A 240 -14.44 -5.70 -15.46
C MET A 240 -15.63 -6.17 -14.61
N ILE A 241 -16.14 -5.33 -13.71
CA ILE A 241 -17.34 -5.62 -12.91
C ILE A 241 -18.55 -5.84 -13.82
N HIS A 242 -18.75 -4.96 -14.80
CA HIS A 242 -19.84 -5.08 -15.76
C HIS A 242 -19.74 -6.37 -16.58
N ALA A 243 -18.56 -6.69 -17.12
CA ALA A 243 -18.32 -7.91 -17.91
C ALA A 243 -18.40 -9.21 -17.10
N ALA A 244 -18.19 -9.17 -15.79
CA ALA A 244 -18.33 -10.35 -14.93
C ALA A 244 -19.80 -10.71 -14.65
N THR A 245 -20.73 -9.79 -14.95
CA THR A 245 -22.14 -9.85 -14.51
C THR A 245 -23.14 -9.82 -15.67
N HIS A 246 -22.70 -9.54 -16.91
CA HIS A 246 -23.50 -9.44 -18.14
C HIS A 246 -22.80 -10.17 -19.28
#